data_AF-A0A1W6ZKS6-F1
#
_entry.id   AF-A0A1W6ZKS6-F1
#
_cell.length_a   1.000
_cell.length_b   1.000
_cell.length_c   1.000
_cell.angle_alpha   90.00
_cell.angle_beta   90.00
_cell.angle_gamma   90.00
#
_symmetry.space_group_name_H-M   'P 1'
#
loop_
_entity.id
_entity.type
_entity.pdbx_description
1 polymer ?
#
loop_
_entity_poly.entity_id
_entity_poly.type
_entity_poly.pdbx_seq_one_letter_code
_entity_poly.pdbx_strand_id
1 'polypeptide(L)'
;MSVSETTLQEAAGILNAVVAGPVDMISDAALQTILTSAVRAYAARVERGGGLAPFTPNAVTATDVAITATAMLEAVNVGIFELSMWQSVKGQRAT
;
A
#
# COMPACT_ATOMS: atom_id res chain seq x y z
N MET A 1 -14.06 7.26 17.23
CA MET A 1 -14.40 8.14 16.10
C MET A 1 -14.70 7.25 14.91
N SER A 2 -15.95 7.18 14.43
CA SER A 2 -16.28 6.43 13.21
C SER A 2 -16.06 7.37 12.03
N VAL A 3 -15.05 7.09 11.21
CA VAL A 3 -14.87 7.78 9.93
C VAL A 3 -15.87 7.15 8.96
N SER A 4 -16.70 7.98 8.32
CA SER A 4 -17.66 7.49 7.32
C SER A 4 -16.95 6.98 6.08
N GLU A 5 -17.50 5.97 5.41
CA GLU A 5 -16.96 5.45 4.15
C GLU A 5 -16.87 6.54 3.08
N THR A 6 -17.84 7.45 3.04
CA THR A 6 -17.88 8.61 2.16
C THR A 6 -16.66 9.53 2.35
N THR A 7 -16.27 9.81 3.59
CA THR A 7 -15.08 10.64 3.89
C THR A 7 -13.78 10.01 3.39
N LEU A 8 -13.68 8.68 3.46
CA LEU A 8 -12.50 7.95 2.94
C LEU A 8 -12.46 7.94 1.41
N GLN A 9 -13.62 7.83 0.77
CA GLN A 9 -13.72 7.89 -0.70
C GLN A 9 -13.38 9.28 -1.23
N GLU A 10 -13.82 10.35 -0.56
CA GLU A 10 -13.46 11.73 -0.92
C GLU A 10 -11.94 11.97 -0.80
N ALA A 11 -11.32 11.52 0.29
CA ALA A 11 -9.87 11.63 0.47
C ALA A 11 -9.10 10.87 -0.62
N ALA A 12 -9.55 9.66 -0.99
CA ALA A 12 -8.97 8.89 -2.09
C ALA A 12 -9.16 9.60 -3.44
N GLY A 13 -10.33 10.21 -3.67
CA GLY A 13 -10.62 11.00 -4.87
C GLY A 13 -9.70 12.20 -5.03
N ILE A 14 -9.43 12.93 -3.92
CA ILE A 14 -8.48 14.04 -3.90
C ILE A 14 -7.07 13.56 -4.25
N LEU A 15 -6.62 12.45 -3.64
CA LEU A 15 -5.29 11.90 -3.93
C LEU A 15 -5.13 11.52 -5.40
N ASN A 16 -6.13 10.85 -5.97
CA ASN A 16 -6.11 10.48 -7.40
C ASN A 16 -6.10 11.72 -8.31
N ALA A 17 -6.85 12.76 -7.96
CA ALA A 17 -6.87 14.01 -8.72
C ALA A 17 -5.52 14.73 -8.67
N VAL A 18 -4.80 14.65 -7.55
CA VAL A 18 -3.46 15.25 -7.45
C VAL A 18 -2.41 14.45 -8.22
N VAL A 19 -2.47 13.12 -8.22
CA VAL A 19 -1.59 12.27 -9.04
C VAL A 19 -1.82 12.50 -10.54
N ALA A 20 -3.05 12.82 -10.95
CA ALA A 20 -3.39 13.20 -12.33
C ALA A 20 -3.00 14.65 -12.69
N GLY A 21 -2.66 15.46 -11.69
CA GLY A 21 -2.16 16.83 -11.83
C GLY A 21 -0.63 16.91 -11.68
N PRO A 22 -0.06 18.11 -11.48
CA PRO A 22 1.36 18.24 -11.16
C PRO A 22 1.65 17.56 -9.81
N VAL A 23 2.45 16.49 -9.85
CA VAL A 23 2.83 15.68 -8.66
C VAL A 23 3.44 16.54 -7.54
N ASP A 24 4.00 17.70 -7.89
CA ASP A 24 4.55 18.70 -6.98
C ASP A 24 3.52 19.35 -6.02
N MET A 25 2.23 19.04 -6.16
CA MET A 25 1.17 19.56 -5.29
C MET A 25 1.06 18.83 -3.94
N ILE A 26 1.69 17.66 -3.76
CA ILE A 26 1.75 16.95 -2.47
C ILE A 26 3.16 17.10 -1.91
N SER A 27 3.26 17.58 -0.66
CA SER A 27 4.55 17.59 0.03
C SER A 27 5.00 16.16 0.38
N ASP A 28 6.31 15.91 0.37
CA ASP A 28 6.89 14.61 0.73
C ASP A 28 6.35 14.07 2.07
N ALA A 29 6.24 14.94 3.08
CA ALA A 29 5.75 14.57 4.40
C ALA A 29 4.27 14.12 4.38
N ALA A 30 3.44 14.77 3.56
CA ALA A 30 2.06 14.36 3.38
C ALA A 30 1.99 13.00 2.68
N LEU A 31 2.75 12.80 1.60
CA LEU A 31 2.80 11.54 0.86
C LEU A 31 3.26 10.37 1.75
N GLN A 32 4.32 10.58 2.54
CA GLN A 32 4.82 9.60 3.52
C GLN A 32 3.77 9.24 4.56
N THR A 33 3.03 10.22 5.08
CA THR A 33 1.96 10.01 6.08
C THR A 33 0.82 9.17 5.51
N ILE A 34 0.41 9.47 4.28
CA ILE A 34 -0.66 8.75 3.56
C ILE A 34 -0.22 7.32 3.31
N LEU A 35 0.97 7.11 2.74
CA LEU A 35 1.48 5.80 2.41
C LEU A 35 1.65 4.92 3.66
N THR A 36 2.21 5.48 4.74
CA THR A 36 2.35 4.80 6.04
C THR A 36 1.00 4.33 6.57
N SER A 37 0.00 5.21 6.54
CA SER A 37 -1.34 4.90 7.05
C SER A 37 -2.02 3.82 6.21
N ALA A 38 -1.94 3.92 4.88
CA ALA A 38 -2.53 2.95 3.96
C ALA A 38 -1.92 1.55 4.11
N VAL A 39 -0.59 1.45 4.14
CA VAL A 39 0.11 0.17 4.29
C VAL A 39 -0.25 -0.51 5.60
N ARG A 40 -0.26 0.23 6.72
CA ARG A 40 -0.62 -0.34 8.04
C ARG A 40 -2.08 -0.80 8.09
N ALA A 41 -3.00 0.00 7.55
CA ALA A 41 -4.42 -0.36 7.51
C ALA A 41 -4.66 -1.61 6.66
N TYR A 42 -4.05 -1.69 5.48
CA TYR A 42 -4.15 -2.85 4.59
C TYR A 42 -3.56 -4.11 5.22
N ALA A 43 -2.34 -4.04 5.77
CA ALA A 43 -1.69 -5.16 6.44
C ALA A 43 -2.56 -5.72 7.59
N ALA A 44 -3.06 -4.84 8.47
CA ALA A 44 -3.94 -5.24 9.57
C ALA A 44 -5.25 -5.89 9.10
N ARG A 45 -5.79 -5.47 7.94
CA ARG A 45 -7.00 -6.07 7.37
C ARG A 45 -6.72 -7.47 6.82
N VAL A 46 -5.62 -7.65 6.11
CA VAL A 46 -5.23 -8.95 5.53
C VAL A 46 -4.87 -9.95 6.62
N GLU A 47 -4.16 -9.52 7.67
CA GLU A 47 -3.81 -10.38 8.81
C GLU A 47 -5.04 -10.96 9.54
N ARG A 48 -6.16 -10.24 9.53
CA ARG A 48 -7.44 -10.70 10.11
C ARG A 48 -8.17 -11.72 9.22
N GLY A 49 -7.54 -12.25 8.18
CA GLY A 49 -8.11 -13.25 7.27
C GLY A 49 -9.03 -12.68 6.20
N GLY A 50 -9.02 -11.35 5.99
CA GLY A 50 -10.00 -10.64 5.20
C GLY A 50 -9.85 -10.71 3.67
N GLY A 51 -8.91 -11.51 3.13
CA GLY A 51 -8.76 -11.76 1.69
C GLY A 51 -9.03 -10.54 0.80
N LEU A 52 -8.35 -9.42 1.05
CA LEU A 52 -8.56 -8.18 0.31
C LEU A 52 -7.46 -8.04 -0.74
N ALA A 53 -7.84 -7.87 -2.01
CA ALA A 53 -6.88 -7.49 -3.04
C ALA A 53 -6.37 -6.07 -2.77
N PRO A 54 -5.06 -5.77 -2.96
CA PRO A 54 -4.47 -4.47 -2.63
C PRO A 54 -4.99 -3.32 -3.50
N PHE A 55 -5.47 -3.63 -4.71
CA PHE A 55 -6.02 -2.68 -5.67
C PHE A 55 -6.97 -3.39 -6.63
N THR A 56 -7.84 -2.64 -7.31
CA THR A 56 -8.69 -3.16 -8.37
C THR A 56 -7.87 -3.48 -9.64
N PRO A 57 -8.36 -4.35 -10.53
CA PRO A 57 -7.66 -4.66 -11.78
C PRO A 57 -7.34 -3.40 -12.59
N ASN A 58 -6.11 -3.33 -13.12
CA ASN A 58 -5.59 -2.23 -13.94
C ASN A 58 -5.51 -0.85 -13.27
N ALA A 59 -5.65 -0.77 -11.94
CA ALA A 59 -5.54 0.50 -11.21
C ALA A 59 -4.10 1.01 -11.05
N VAL A 60 -3.11 0.12 -11.17
CA VAL A 60 -1.67 0.43 -11.05
C VAL A 60 -0.88 -0.34 -12.10
N THR A 61 0.22 0.24 -12.57
CA THR A 61 1.13 -0.47 -13.49
C THR A 61 2.10 -1.38 -12.72
N ALA A 62 2.68 -2.36 -13.41
CA ALA A 62 3.72 -3.20 -12.82
C ALA A 62 4.94 -2.38 -12.35
N THR A 63 5.26 -1.31 -13.06
CA THR A 63 6.37 -0.40 -12.73
C THR A 63 6.10 0.37 -11.44
N ASP A 64 4.89 0.92 -11.27
CA ASP A 64 4.52 1.64 -10.04
C ASP A 64 4.64 0.74 -8.81
N VAL A 65 4.17 -0.51 -8.95
CA VAL A 65 4.26 -1.52 -7.89
C VAL A 65 5.72 -1.86 -7.58
N ALA A 66 6.54 -2.08 -8.60
CA ALA A 66 7.95 -2.43 -8.42
C ALA A 66 8.71 -1.33 -7.67
N ILE A 67 8.62 -0.07 -8.15
CA ILE A 67 9.30 1.08 -7.54
C ILE A 67 8.86 1.25 -6.08
N THR A 68 7.55 1.20 -5.83
CA THR A 68 7.00 1.43 -4.50
C THR A 68 7.41 0.31 -3.53
N ALA A 69 7.30 -0.95 -3.97
CA ALA A 69 7.64 -2.10 -3.13
C ALA A 69 9.14 -2.14 -2.80
N THR A 70 10.03 -1.88 -3.76
CA THR A 70 11.48 -1.87 -3.50
C THR A 70 11.85 -0.76 -2.53
N ALA A 71 11.32 0.45 -2.71
CA ALA A 71 11.58 1.56 -1.79
C ALA A 71 11.09 1.27 -0.36
N MET A 72 9.93 0.62 -0.21
CA MET A 72 9.43 0.21 1.11
C MET A 72 10.34 -0.83 1.78
N LEU A 73 10.78 -1.83 1.04
CA LEU A 73 11.67 -2.88 1.56
C LEU A 73 13.02 -2.29 2.00
N GLU A 74 13.60 -1.41 1.18
CA GLU A 74 14.82 -0.68 1.51
C GLU A 74 14.65 0.16 2.79
N ALA A 75 13.52 0.87 2.92
CA ALA A 75 13.24 1.72 4.08
C ALA A 75 13.15 0.97 5.41
N VAL A 76 12.83 -0.33 5.38
CA VAL A 76 12.82 -1.21 6.57
C VAL A 76 14.02 -2.16 6.63
N ASN A 77 15.03 -1.95 5.78
CA ASN A 77 16.24 -2.76 5.68
C ASN A 77 15.94 -4.27 5.48
N VAL A 78 14.97 -4.58 4.61
CA VAL A 78 14.61 -5.95 4.23
C VAL A 78 15.08 -6.21 2.80
N GLY A 79 15.88 -7.25 2.61
CA GLY A 79 16.29 -7.70 1.28
C GLY A 79 15.18 -8.49 0.57
N ILE A 80 15.12 -8.42 -0.77
CA ILE A 80 14.12 -9.19 -1.56
C ILE A 80 14.21 -10.72 -1.34
N PHE A 81 15.41 -11.21 -1.00
CA PHE A 81 15.65 -12.60 -0.63
C PHE A 81 15.01 -12.97 0.71
N GLU A 82 15.01 -12.06 1.68
CA GLU A 82 14.37 -12.27 2.99
C GLU A 82 12.84 -12.28 2.85
N LEU A 83 12.28 -11.46 1.94
CA LEU A 83 10.86 -11.50 1.61
C LEU A 83 10.43 -12.87 1.07
N SER A 84 11.26 -13.47 0.21
CA SER A 84 11.00 -14.80 -0.36
C SER A 84 10.95 -15.89 0.72
N MET A 85 11.77 -15.76 1.77
CA MET A 85 11.75 -16.66 2.92
C MET A 85 10.45 -16.53 3.72
N TRP A 86 9.97 -15.30 3.96
CA TRP A 86 8.72 -15.06 4.69
C TRP A 86 7.48 -15.59 3.95
N GLN A 87 7.43 -15.44 2.61
CA GLN A 87 6.37 -16.01 1.79
C GLN A 87 6.36 -17.55 1.82
N SER A 88 7.54 -18.16 1.83
CA SER A 88 7.70 -19.62 1.93
C SER A 88 7.15 -20.17 3.26
N VAL A 89 7.38 -19.45 4.37
CA VAL A 89 6.84 -19.80 5.69
C VAL A 89 5.31 -19.68 5.75
N LYS A 90 4.70 -18.68 5.08
CA LYS A 90 3.23 -18.61 4.97
C LYS A 90 2.65 -19.75 4.14
N GLY A 91 3.34 -20.18 3.08
CA GLY A 91 2.93 -21.31 2.23
C GLY A 91 2.94 -22.66 2.96
N GLN A 92 3.87 -22.89 3.89
CA GLN A 92 3.97 -24.13 4.67
C GLN A 92 2.88 -24.32 5.73
N ARG A 93 2.11 -23.27 6.08
CA ARG A 93 0.96 -23.36 7.00
C ARG A 93 -0.36 -23.73 6.32
N ALA A 94 -0.37 -23.93 5.01
CA ALA A 94 -1.55 -24.22 4.21
C ALA A 94 -1.68 -25.71 3.77
N THR A 95 -0.92 -26.62 4.38
CA THR A 95 -1.01 -28.08 4.16
C THR A 95 -1.33 -28.82 5.44
#